data_AF-A0A162SKL1-F1
#
_entry.id   AF-A0A162SKL1-F1
#
_cell.length_a   1.000
_cell.length_b   1.000
_cell.length_c   1.000
_cell.angle_alpha   90.00
_cell.angle_beta   90.00
_cell.angle_gamma   90.00
#
_symmetry.space_group_name_H-M   'P 1'
#
loop_
_entity.id
_entity.type
_entity.pdbx_description
1 polymer ?
#
loop_
_entity_poly.entity_id
_entity_poly.type
_entity_poly.pdbx_seq_one_letter_code
_entity_poly.pdbx_strand_id
1 'polypeptide(L)' 'MNIAVLSGKGGTGKTTVSTNLALALKASYIDCDVEEPNGFLFLKPTIDKTEKFW' A
#
# COMPACT_ATOMS: atom_id res chain seq x y z
N MET A 1 -11.85 -5.55 10.00
CA MET A 1 -10.77 -6.56 10.03
C MET A 1 -9.51 -5.87 9.50
N ASN A 2 -8.37 -6.02 10.17
CA ASN A 2 -7.11 -5.42 9.74
C ASN A 2 -6.15 -6.54 9.33
N ILE A 3 -5.54 -6.40 8.17
CA ILE A 3 -4.58 -7.37 7.62
C ILE A 3 -3.25 -6.65 7.42
N ALA A 4 -2.19 -7.16 8.07
CA ALA A 4 -0.83 -6.66 7.87
C ALA A 4 -0.07 -7.63 6.94
N VAL A 5 0.47 -7.11 5.86
CA VAL A 5 1.33 -7.87 4.93
C VAL A 5 2.77 -7.43 5.16
N LEU A 6 3.58 -8.34 5.72
CA LEU A 6 4.98 -8.08 6.09
C LEU A 6 5.91 -8.85 5.16
N SER A 7 7.12 -8.34 4.92
CA SER A 7 8.20 -9.08 4.24
C SER A 7 9.55 -8.74 4.85
N GLY A 8 10.47 -9.71 4.86
CA GLY A 8 11.82 -9.57 5.38
C GLY A 8 12.88 -9.13 4.36
N LYS A 9 12.53 -8.94 3.08
CA LYS A 9 13.49 -8.47 2.05
C LYS A 9 12.78 -7.69 0.94
N GLY A 10 13.48 -6.74 0.31
CA GLY A 10 13.02 -6.09 -0.91
C GLY A 10 12.84 -7.07 -2.07
N GLY A 11 11.85 -6.83 -2.94
CA GLY A 11 11.62 -7.63 -4.14
C GLY A 11 10.82 -8.94 -3.96
N THR A 12 10.30 -9.24 -2.78
CA THR A 12 9.54 -10.49 -2.54
C THR A 12 8.05 -10.42 -2.92
N GLY A 13 7.62 -9.36 -3.62
CA GLY A 13 6.22 -9.19 -4.04
C GLY A 13 5.24 -8.69 -2.97
N LYS A 14 5.73 -8.15 -1.84
CA LYS A 14 4.89 -7.62 -0.74
C LYS A 14 3.79 -6.67 -1.25
N THR A 15 4.19 -5.67 -2.04
CA THR A 15 3.30 -4.64 -2.60
C THR A 15 2.31 -5.23 -3.60
N THR A 16 2.73 -6.20 -4.42
CA THR A 16 1.85 -6.88 -5.37
C THR A 16 0.73 -7.63 -4.65
N VAL A 17 1.07 -8.38 -3.59
CA VAL A 17 0.08 -9.13 -2.82
C VAL A 17 -0.85 -8.19 -2.05
N SER A 18 -0.30 -7.19 -1.35
CA SER A 18 -1.09 -6.27 -0.53
C SER A 18 -2.10 -5.45 -1.35
N THR A 19 -1.69 -4.93 -2.52
CA THR A 19 -2.57 -4.13 -3.40
C THR A 19 -3.68 -4.96 -4.02
N ASN A 20 -3.38 -6.17 -4.51
CA ASN A 20 -4.41 -7.06 -5.07
C ASN A 20 -5.38 -7.55 -4.00
N LEU A 21 -4.90 -7.80 -2.77
CA LEU A 21 -5.76 -8.16 -1.64
C LEU A 21 -6.71 -7.02 -1.28
N ALA A 22 -6.21 -5.78 -1.25
CA ALA A 22 -7.05 -4.60 -1.01
C ALA A 22 -8.13 -4.44 -2.09
N LEU A 23 -7.80 -4.62 -3.37
CA LEU A 23 -8.75 -4.57 -4.48
C LEU A 23 -9.81 -5.67 -4.38
N ALA A 24 -9.40 -6.92 -4.13
CA ALA A 24 -10.29 -8.07 -4.03
C ALA A 24 -11.28 -7.94 -2.87
N LEU A 25 -10.83 -7.38 -1.74
CA LEU A 25 -11.65 -7.19 -0.54
C LEU A 25 -12.38 -5.83 -0.52
N LYS A 26 -12.14 -4.95 -1.50
CA LYS A 26 -12.58 -3.54 -1.48
C LYS A 26 -12.22 -2.84 -0.16
N ALA A 27 -11.02 -3.12 0.34
CA ALA A 27 -10.53 -2.62 1.62
C ALA A 27 -9.71 -1.33 1.43
N SER A 28 -9.64 -0.53 2.48
CA SER A 28 -8.70 0.58 2.55
C SER A 28 -7.26 0.06 2.53
N TYR A 29 -6.44 0.66 1.67
CA TYR A 29 -5.01 0.36 1.57
C TYR A 29 -4.19 1.44 2.27
N ILE A 30 -3.22 1.01 3.08
CA ILE A 30 -2.26 1.89 3.75
C ILE A 30 -0.87 1.37 3.41
N ASP A 31 -0.04 2.23 2.83
CA ASP A 31 1.36 1.90 2.57
C ASP A 31 2.21 2.34 3.76
N CYS A 32 2.72 1.37 4.53
CA CYS A 32 3.58 1.63 5.69
C CYS A 32 5.07 1.45 5.36
N ASP A 33 5.44 1.29 4.09
CA ASP A 33 6.84 1.20 3.66
C ASP A 33 7.46 2.60 3.70
N VAL A 34 8.43 2.80 4.61
CA VAL A 34 9.08 4.11 4.82
C VAL A 34 10.13 4.39 3.75
N GLU A 35 10.81 3.34 3.25
CA GLU A 35 11.90 3.51 2.29
C GLU A 35 11.36 3.67 0.87
N GLU A 36 10.43 2.80 0.46
CA GLU A 36 9.93 2.77 -0.92
C GLU A 36 8.42 2.46 -0.99
N PRO A 37 7.54 3.44 -0.65
CA PRO A 37 6.09 3.27 -0.76
C PRO A 37 5.68 3.20 -2.24
N ASN A 38 5.24 2.02 -2.69
CA ASN A 38 5.03 1.72 -4.11
C ASN A 38 3.58 1.35 -4.46
N GLY A 39 2.66 1.33 -3.49
CA GLY A 39 1.27 0.91 -3.73
C GLY A 39 0.53 1.76 -4.77
N PHE A 40 0.89 3.04 -4.90
CA PHE A 40 0.29 3.96 -5.87
C PHE A 40 0.50 3.53 -7.34
N LEU A 41 1.58 2.79 -7.64
CA LEU A 41 1.85 2.27 -8.98
C LEU A 41 0.78 1.29 -9.46
N PHE A 42 0.18 0.54 -8.52
CA PHE A 42 -0.86 -0.45 -8.80
C PHE A 42 -2.26 0.16 -8.67
N LEU A 43 -2.50 0.92 -7.61
CA LEU A 43 -3.84 1.40 -7.26
C LEU A 43 -4.23 2.69 -8.00
N LYS A 44 -3.26 3.44 -8.53
CA LYS A 44 -3.46 4.70 -9.28
C LYS A 44 -4.47 5.64 -8.60
N PRO A 45 -4.28 5.98 -7.32
CA PRO A 45 -5.26 6.76 -6.58
C PRO A 45 -5.33 8.20 -7.11
N THR A 46 -6.53 8.79 -7.05
CA THR A 46 -6.68 10.24 -7.14
C THR A 46 -6.36 10.84 -5.77
N ILE A 47 -5.55 11.90 -5.74
CA ILE A 47 -5.18 12.59 -4.50
C ILE A 47 -6.22 13.68 -4.25
N ASP A 48 -7.16 13.41 -3.35
CA ASP A 48 -8.21 14.37 -2.98
C ASP A 48 -7.75 15.39 -1.93
N LYS A 49 -6.80 15.00 -1.07
CA LYS A 49 -6.31 15.83 0.04
C LYS A 49 -4.83 15.53 0.29
N THR A 50 -4.05 16.60 0.47
CA THR A 50 -2.65 16.53 0.90
C THR A 50 -2.47 17.45 2.11
N GLU A 51 -1.92 16.91 3.18
CA GLU A 51 -1.60 17.67 4.40
C GLU A 51 -0.08 17.73 4.57
N LYS A 52 0.43 18.91 4.88
CA LYS A 52 1.82 19.09 5.30
C LYS A 52 1.87 19.01 6.81
N PHE A 53 2.62 18.05 7.34
CA PHE A 53 2.95 17.98 8.76
C PHE A 53 4.34 18.57 8.96
N TRP A 54 4.41 19.57 9.85
CA TRP A 54 5.63 20.19 10.39
C TRP A 54 5.47 20.29 11.90
#